data_AF-A0A3R9UHR1-F1
#
_entry.id   AF-A0A3R9UHR1-F1
#
_cell.length_a   1.000
_cell.length_b   1.000
_cell.length_c   1.000
_cell.angle_alpha   90.00
_cell.angle_beta   90.00
_cell.angle_gamma   90.00
#
_symmetry.space_group_name_H-M   'P 1'
#
loop_
_entity.id
_entity.type
_entity.pdbx_description
1 polymer ?
#
loop_
_entity_poly.entity_id
_entity_poly.type
_entity_poly.pdbx_seq_one_letter_code
_entity_poly.pdbx_strand_id
1 'polypeptide(L)'
;MSARPSVVVVGAGPRGTGFLERLAANLPELYGDRPLDVHLVDPHPPGPGRIWRTEQSPLLWMNSQAEDVTMFTDETVHLEGPVRPGPTLADVPLHPPPLR
;
A
#
# COMPACT_ATOMS: atom_id res chain seq x y z
N MET A 1 -8.13 14.91 -28.70
CA MET A 1 -7.36 14.74 -27.44
C MET A 1 -7.16 13.26 -27.22
N SER A 2 -5.92 12.76 -27.19
CA SER A 2 -5.70 11.40 -26.66
C SER A 2 -5.96 11.48 -25.16
N ALA A 3 -6.88 10.66 -24.65
CA ALA A 3 -7.08 10.57 -23.21
C ALA A 3 -5.76 10.13 -22.54
N ARG A 4 -5.47 10.66 -21.36
CA ARG A 4 -4.36 10.16 -20.54
C ARG A 4 -4.64 8.69 -20.22
N PRO A 5 -3.64 7.79 -20.26
CA PRO A 5 -3.80 6.45 -19.75
C PRO A 5 -4.26 6.51 -18.29
N SER A 6 -5.19 5.62 -17.93
CA SER A 6 -5.73 5.55 -16.57
C SER A 6 -5.75 4.11 -16.09
N VAL A 7 -5.44 3.92 -14.81
CA VAL A 7 -5.58 2.64 -14.10
C VAL A 7 -6.50 2.85 -12.91
N VAL A 8 -7.48 1.96 -12.76
CA VAL A 8 -8.37 1.93 -11.60
C VAL A 8 -8.04 0.72 -10.74
N VAL A 9 -7.69 0.96 -9.49
CA VAL A 9 -7.45 -0.06 -8.47
C VAL A 9 -8.66 -0.11 -7.54
N VAL A 10 -9.36 -1.24 -7.52
CA VAL A 10 -10.52 -1.46 -6.66
C VAL A 10 -10.09 -2.24 -5.42
N GLY A 11 -10.15 -1.58 -4.27
CA GLY A 11 -9.73 -2.09 -2.97
C GLY A 11 -8.34 -1.59 -2.55
N ALA A 12 -8.28 -0.98 -1.37
CA ALA A 12 -7.08 -0.49 -0.69
C ALA A 12 -6.58 -1.45 0.41
N GLY A 13 -6.94 -2.74 0.29
CA GLY A 13 -6.38 -3.79 1.13
C GLY A 13 -4.95 -4.17 0.73
N PRO A 14 -4.31 -5.13 1.42
CA PRO A 14 -2.88 -5.45 1.24
C PRO A 14 -2.44 -5.65 -0.21
N ARG A 15 -3.27 -6.31 -1.03
CA ARG A 15 -3.00 -6.53 -2.47
C ARG A 15 -3.04 -5.24 -3.29
N GLY A 16 -4.05 -4.40 -3.09
CA GLY A 16 -4.18 -3.15 -3.84
C GLY A 16 -3.09 -2.16 -3.47
N THR A 17 -2.78 -2.05 -2.17
CA THR A 17 -1.70 -1.20 -1.68
C THR A 17 -0.33 -1.70 -2.13
N GLY A 18 -0.09 -3.02 -2.08
CA GLY A 18 1.15 -3.62 -2.59
C GLY A 18 1.32 -3.41 -4.09
N PHE A 19 0.24 -3.55 -4.87
CA PHE A 19 0.24 -3.22 -6.30
C PHE A 19 0.59 -1.75 -6.55
N LEU A 20 -0.04 -0.81 -5.84
CA LEU A 20 0.22 0.62 -5.99
C LEU A 20 1.67 0.96 -5.68
N GLU A 21 2.23 0.36 -4.63
CA GLU A 21 3.62 0.55 -4.25
C GLU A 21 4.57 0.01 -5.34
N ARG A 22 4.30 -1.18 -5.90
CA ARG A 22 5.07 -1.72 -7.05
C ARG A 22 4.91 -0.93 -8.33
N LEU A 23 3.71 -0.43 -8.62
CA LEU A 23 3.48 0.44 -9.76
C LEU A 23 4.33 1.71 -9.60
N ALA A 24 4.24 2.39 -8.45
CA ALA A 24 5.00 3.61 -8.17
C ALA A 24 6.52 3.40 -8.25
N ALA A 25 7.01 2.28 -7.73
CA ALA A 25 8.43 1.94 -7.77
C ALA A 25 8.97 1.78 -9.21
N ASN A 26 8.16 1.24 -10.13
CA ASN A 26 8.53 0.92 -11.51
C ASN A 26 8.19 2.03 -12.52
N LEU A 27 7.31 2.97 -12.18
CA LEU A 27 6.88 4.03 -13.10
C LEU A 27 8.04 4.85 -13.70
N PRO A 28 9.10 5.24 -12.97
CA PRO A 28 10.20 6.00 -13.56
C PRO A 28 10.86 5.29 -14.75
N GLU A 29 11.02 3.96 -14.67
CA GLU A 29 11.62 3.15 -15.74
C GLU A 29 10.61 2.86 -16.87
N LEU A 30 9.38 2.49 -16.53
CA LEU A 30 8.36 2.08 -17.49
C LEU A 30 7.72 3.26 -18.24
N TYR A 31 7.54 4.40 -17.56
CA TYR A 31 6.77 5.55 -18.03
C TYR A 31 7.61 6.83 -18.18
N GLY A 32 8.75 6.96 -17.51
CA GLY A 32 9.49 8.22 -17.45
C GLY A 32 8.59 9.35 -16.94
N ASP A 33 8.61 10.51 -17.60
CA ASP A 33 7.78 11.67 -17.24
C ASP A 33 6.37 11.64 -17.86
N ARG A 34 5.97 10.54 -18.51
CA ARG A 34 4.63 10.45 -19.12
C ARG A 34 3.55 10.38 -18.03
N PRO A 35 2.45 11.14 -18.18
CA PRO A 35 1.38 11.14 -17.19
C PRO A 35 0.60 9.82 -17.19
N LEU A 36 0.28 9.32 -15.99
CA LEU A 36 -0.62 8.20 -15.72
C LEU A 36 -1.59 8.62 -14.61
N ASP A 37 -2.89 8.50 -14.88
CA ASP A 37 -3.90 8.75 -13.85
C ASP A 37 -4.17 7.45 -13.08
N VAL A 38 -4.06 7.49 -11.75
CA VAL A 38 -4.30 6.33 -10.87
C VAL A 38 -5.48 6.63 -9.97
N HIS A 39 -6.53 5.83 -10.10
CA HIS A 39 -7.75 5.94 -9.30
C HIS A 39 -7.80 4.78 -8.30
N LEU A 40 -7.75 5.08 -7.00
CA LEU A 40 -7.96 4.10 -5.93
C LEU A 40 -9.38 4.23 -5.40
N VAL A 41 -10.13 3.13 -5.44
CA VAL A 41 -11.53 3.07 -4.98
C VAL A 41 -11.66 2.05 -3.86
N ASP A 42 -11.95 2.50 -2.64
CA ASP A 42 -12.28 1.64 -1.50
C ASP A 42 -13.48 2.19 -0.74
N PRO A 43 -14.42 1.35 -0.27
CA PRO A 43 -15.55 1.81 0.54
C PRO A 43 -15.16 2.23 1.97
N HIS A 44 -13.93 1.98 2.42
CA HIS A 44 -13.42 2.33 3.74
C HIS A 44 -12.38 3.45 3.65
N PRO A 45 -12.24 4.29 4.68
CA PRO A 45 -11.25 5.36 4.71
C PRO A 45 -9.81 4.79 4.66
N PRO A 46 -8.83 5.57 4.18
CA PRO A 46 -7.42 5.21 4.22
C PRO A 46 -6.95 4.82 5.63
N GLY A 47 -6.02 3.87 5.70
CA GLY A 47 -5.45 3.35 6.95
C GLY A 47 -5.91 1.92 7.25
N PRO A 48 -6.55 1.65 8.39
CA PRO A 48 -6.84 0.29 8.82
C PRO A 48 -7.86 -0.46 7.95
N GLY A 49 -8.63 0.26 7.14
CA GLY A 49 -9.65 -0.31 6.25
C GLY A 49 -10.69 -1.16 6.97
N ARG A 50 -11.22 -2.16 6.28
CA ARG A 50 -12.26 -3.06 6.81
C ARG A 50 -11.80 -3.90 8.00
N ILE A 51 -10.54 -4.35 7.97
CA ILE A 51 -10.02 -5.47 8.77
C ILE A 51 -9.21 -5.00 9.98
N TRP A 52 -8.60 -3.82 9.98
CA TRP A 52 -7.74 -3.37 11.09
C TRP A 52 -8.35 -2.24 11.90
N ARG A 53 -9.65 -1.96 11.71
CA ARG A 53 -10.35 -0.88 12.40
C ARG A 53 -10.52 -1.19 13.88
N THR A 54 -10.34 -0.19 14.73
CA THR A 54 -10.44 -0.32 16.19
C THR A 54 -11.84 -0.73 16.66
N GLU A 55 -12.87 -0.48 15.84
CA GLU A 55 -14.27 -0.82 16.12
C GLU A 55 -14.67 -2.25 15.72
N GLN A 56 -13.73 -3.08 15.25
CA GLN A 56 -14.05 -4.46 14.87
C GLN A 56 -14.29 -5.36 16.09
N SER A 57 -14.92 -6.52 15.85
CA SER A 57 -15.09 -7.53 16.89
C SER A 57 -13.74 -7.95 17.47
N PRO A 58 -13.59 -8.07 18.80
CA PRO A 58 -12.37 -8.59 19.42
C PRO A 58 -12.06 -10.04 19.03
N LEU A 59 -13.01 -10.74 18.40
CA LEU A 59 -12.79 -12.09 17.84
C LEU A 59 -12.05 -12.08 16.49
N LEU A 60 -11.81 -10.91 15.89
CA LEU A 60 -11.14 -10.74 14.61
C LEU A 60 -9.73 -10.16 14.77
N TRP A 61 -8.98 -10.69 15.74
CA TRP A 61 -7.57 -10.34 15.93
C TRP A 61 -6.66 -11.04 14.93
N MET A 62 -5.56 -10.35 14.57
CA MET A 62 -4.49 -10.95 13.78
C MET A 62 -3.89 -12.13 14.55
N ASN A 63 -3.71 -13.26 13.89
CA ASN A 63 -2.98 -14.40 14.42
C ASN A 63 -1.47 -14.36 14.10
N SER A 64 -0.99 -13.25 13.52
CA SER A 64 0.41 -12.95 13.22
C SER A 64 0.90 -11.84 14.14
N GLN A 65 2.18 -11.85 14.51
CA GLN A 65 2.77 -10.73 15.22
C GLN A 65 2.93 -9.54 14.27
N ALA A 66 2.95 -8.32 14.81
CA ALA A 66 3.14 -7.12 14.00
C ALA A 66 4.49 -7.13 13.27
N GLU A 67 5.53 -7.69 13.89
CA GLU A 67 6.86 -7.86 13.28
C GLU A 67 6.88 -8.83 12.09
N ASP A 68 5.96 -9.81 12.06
CA ASP A 68 5.87 -10.82 11.01
C ASP A 68 5.11 -10.33 9.76
N VAL A 69 4.59 -9.09 9.79
CA VAL A 69 3.81 -8.50 8.70
C VAL A 69 4.58 -7.33 8.12
N THR A 70 5.19 -7.57 6.96
CA THR A 70 5.92 -6.56 6.19
C THR A 70 5.16 -6.21 4.91
N MET A 71 5.29 -4.96 4.49
CA MET A 71 4.77 -4.49 3.19
C MET A 71 5.90 -4.08 2.24
N PHE A 72 7.03 -3.65 2.79
CA PHE A 72 8.16 -3.16 2.02
C PHE A 72 9.08 -4.31 1.60
N THR A 73 9.68 -4.15 0.43
CA THR A 73 10.62 -5.11 -0.14
C THR A 73 12.02 -4.89 0.40
N ASP A 74 12.77 -5.97 0.48
CA ASP A 74 14.21 -5.99 0.72
C ASP A 74 14.89 -6.98 -0.25
N GLU A 75 16.19 -7.19 -0.07
CA GLU A 75 17.00 -8.07 -0.91
C GLU A 75 16.63 -9.57 -0.80
N THR A 76 15.74 -9.94 0.13
CA THR A 76 15.29 -11.32 0.30
C THR A 76 14.13 -11.67 -0.64
N VAL A 77 13.48 -10.66 -1.23
CA VAL A 77 12.30 -10.86 -2.09
C VAL A 77 12.72 -10.96 -3.55
N HIS A 78 12.35 -12.06 -4.21
CA HIS A 78 12.50 -12.21 -5.66
C HIS A 78 11.45 -11.38 -6.40
N LEU A 79 11.88 -10.28 -7.04
CA LEU A 79 11.00 -9.36 -7.76
C LEU A 79 11.69 -8.69 -8.95
N GLU A 80 10.89 -8.18 -9.88
CA GLU A 80 11.33 -7.25 -10.92
C GLU A 80 11.18 -5.80 -10.45
N GLY A 81 12.10 -4.94 -10.90
CA GLY A 81 12.13 -3.54 -10.51
C GLY A 81 12.92 -3.27 -9.22
N PRO A 82 12.93 -2.01 -8.75
CA PRO A 82 13.78 -1.61 -7.64
C PRO A 82 13.21 -2.03 -6.28
N VAL A 83 14.10 -2.47 -5.40
CA VAL A 83 13.82 -2.61 -3.97
C VAL A 83 13.50 -1.23 -3.38
N ARG A 84 12.37 -1.14 -2.67
CA ARG A 84 11.94 0.02 -1.89
C ARG A 84 11.76 -0.41 -0.43
N PRO A 85 12.77 -0.19 0.43
CA PRO A 85 12.67 -0.55 1.83
C PRO A 85 11.75 0.41 2.57
N GLY A 86 11.27 0.00 3.73
CA GLY A 86 10.46 0.84 4.60
C GLY A 86 10.29 0.21 5.97
N PRO A 87 9.57 0.89 6.88
CA PRO A 87 9.41 0.45 8.26
C PRO A 87 8.66 -0.87 8.36
N THR A 88 9.00 -1.68 9.36
CA THR A 88 8.11 -2.77 9.79
C THR A 88 6.86 -2.17 10.45
N LEU A 89 5.77 -2.93 10.57
CA LEU A 89 4.62 -2.45 11.34
C LEU A 89 4.97 -2.18 12.81
N ALA A 90 5.99 -2.83 13.36
CA ALA A 90 6.51 -2.56 14.70
C ALA A 90 7.22 -1.20 14.81
N ASP A 91 7.78 -0.69 13.72
CA ASP A 91 8.49 0.61 13.69
C ASP A 91 7.54 1.81 13.55
N VAL A 92 6.26 1.59 13.20
CA VAL A 92 5.29 2.68 13.02
C VAL A 92 4.82 3.18 14.40
N PRO A 93 4.94 4.48 14.72
CA PRO A 93 4.46 5.04 15.99
C PRO A 93 2.95 4.81 16.17
N LEU A 94 2.54 4.36 17.35
CA LEU A 94 1.13 4.11 17.71
C LEU A 94 0.21 5.35 17.61
N HIS A 95 0.80 6.54 17.47
CA HIS A 95 0.08 7.80 17.29
C HIS A 95 0.58 8.51 16.01
N PRO A 96 -0.23 8.55 14.94
CA PRO A 96 0.09 9.39 13.80
C PRO A 96 0.08 10.86 14.23
N PRO A 97 0.94 11.72 13.66
CA PRO A 97 0.85 13.16 13.86
C PRO A 97 -0.53 13.66 13.38
N PRO A 98 -1.09 14.72 14.01
CA PRO A 98 -2.36 15.28 13.56
C PRO A 98 -2.25 15.69 12.08
N LEU A 99 -3.26 15.31 11.29
CA LEU A 99 -3.37 15.71 9.89
C LEU A 99 -3.40 17.25 9.82
N ARG A 100 -2.52 17.84 8.99
CA ARG A 100 -2.53 19.28 8.68
C ARG A 100 -3.50 19.59 7.56
#